data_AF-C1FW06-F1
#
_entry.id   AF-C1FW06-F1
#
_cell.length_a   1.000
_cell.length_b   1.000
_cell.length_c   1.000
_cell.angle_alpha   90.00
_cell.angle_beta   90.00
_cell.angle_gamma   90.00
#
_symmetry.space_group_name_H-M   'P 1'
#
loop_
_entity.id
_entity.type
_entity.pdbx_description
1 polymer ?
#
loop_
_entity_poly.entity_id
_entity_poly.type
_entity_poly.pdbx_seq_one_letter_code
_entity_poly.pdbx_strand_id
1 'polypeptide(L)'
;MSEKCKKDDWVEIHYVVLEARERTGDIPEDTRKVPLECWIKGWAEKEGTVGEEVTIRTPANRYVKGTLTRINPEYTHTFGPCASELSAIGQELRATLKEGK
;
A
#
# COMPACT_ATOMS: atom_id res chain seq x y z
N MET A 1 -9.91 1.11 -21.07
CA MET A 1 -10.11 2.57 -21.04
C MET A 1 -9.36 3.08 -19.83
N SER A 2 -8.47 4.06 -19.99
CA SER A 2 -7.72 4.59 -18.85
C SER A 2 -8.67 5.34 -17.92
N GLU A 3 -8.68 4.99 -16.64
CA GLU A 3 -9.49 5.67 -15.64
C GLU A 3 -8.98 7.11 -15.45
N LYS A 4 -9.91 8.06 -15.35
CA LYS A 4 -9.63 9.49 -15.19
C LYS A 4 -10.32 10.04 -13.97
N CYS A 5 -9.61 10.82 -13.17
CA CYS A 5 -10.17 11.59 -12.08
C CYS A 5 -10.54 12.99 -12.55
N LYS A 6 -11.48 13.60 -11.83
CA LYS A 6 -11.84 15.01 -11.92
C LYS A 6 -11.26 15.74 -10.72
N LYS A 7 -11.29 17.08 -10.79
CA LYS A 7 -11.02 17.92 -9.63
C LYS A 7 -11.95 17.52 -8.47
N ASP A 8 -11.39 17.52 -7.26
CA ASP A 8 -12.02 17.16 -6.00
C ASP A 8 -12.43 15.67 -5.85
N ASP A 9 -12.05 14.80 -6.80
CA ASP A 9 -12.16 13.35 -6.59
C ASP A 9 -11.18 12.86 -5.53
N TRP A 10 -11.59 11.89 -4.73
CA TRP A 10 -10.72 11.22 -3.77
C TRP A 10 -9.84 10.19 -4.48
N VAL A 11 -8.53 10.42 -4.47
CA VAL A 11 -7.57 9.62 -5.23
C VAL A 11 -6.39 9.20 -4.36
N GLU A 12 -5.64 8.22 -4.83
CA GLU A 12 -4.34 7.84 -4.28
C GLU A 12 -3.24 8.19 -5.29
N ILE A 13 -2.17 8.77 -4.78
CA ILE A 13 -0.93 8.95 -5.52
C ILE A 13 0.19 8.11 -4.91
N HIS A 14 1.15 7.74 -5.75
CA HIS A 14 2.41 7.13 -5.38
C HIS A 14 3.57 8.06 -5.72
N TYR A 15 4.55 8.16 -4.83
CA TYR A 15 5.81 8.82 -5.12
C TYR A 15 6.94 8.23 -4.26
N VAL A 16 8.17 8.38 -4.75
CA VAL A 16 9.38 8.05 -4.00
C VAL A 16 9.71 9.21 -3.06
N VAL A 17 9.77 8.94 -1.76
CA VAL A 17 10.12 9.91 -0.72
C VAL A 17 11.64 10.05 -0.60
N LEU A 18 12.35 8.92 -0.64
CA LEU A 18 13.82 8.85 -0.63
C LEU A 18 14.26 7.78 -1.61
N GLU A 19 15.18 8.12 -2.49
CA GLU A 19 15.87 7.15 -3.32
C GLU A 19 16.72 6.22 -2.44
N ALA A 20 17.02 5.01 -2.92
CA ALA A 20 17.84 4.03 -2.17
C ALA A 20 19.18 4.63 -1.68
N ARG A 21 19.79 5.50 -2.48
CA ARG A 21 21.05 6.21 -2.17
C ARG A 21 20.91 7.30 -1.09
N GLU A 22 19.71 7.77 -0.82
CA GLU A 22 19.40 8.82 0.18
C GLU A 22 19.01 8.22 1.53
N ARG A 23 18.90 6.88 1.60
CA ARG A 23 18.60 6.14 2.82
C ARG A 23 19.81 6.18 3.76
N THR A 24 19.57 6.27 5.06
CA THR A 24 20.64 6.33 6.06
C THR A 24 21.44 5.03 6.11
N GLY A 25 22.68 5.11 6.61
CA GLY A 25 23.55 3.93 6.74
C GLY A 25 23.09 2.93 7.80
N ASP A 26 22.35 3.39 8.82
CA ASP A 26 22.02 2.58 10.01
C ASP A 26 20.72 1.77 9.85
N ILE A 27 20.56 1.12 8.70
CA ILE A 27 19.45 0.21 8.38
C ILE A 27 20.01 -1.09 7.79
N PRO A 28 19.28 -2.22 7.89
CA PRO A 28 19.68 -3.49 7.28
C PRO A 28 20.00 -3.33 5.79
N GLU A 29 21.02 -4.04 5.32
CA GLU A 29 21.54 -3.92 3.96
C GLU A 29 20.44 -4.08 2.90
N ASP A 30 19.55 -5.04 3.07
CA ASP A 30 18.46 -5.29 2.11
C ASP A 30 17.43 -4.16 2.10
N THR A 31 17.24 -3.47 3.22
CA THR A 31 16.36 -2.30 3.34
C THR A 31 17.00 -1.03 2.76
N ARG A 32 18.34 -0.99 2.64
CA ARG A 32 19.08 0.12 2.02
C ARG A 32 19.06 0.06 0.50
N LYS A 33 18.90 -1.13 -0.09
CA LYS A 33 18.88 -1.33 -1.54
C LYS A 33 17.59 -0.86 -2.23
N VAL A 34 16.55 -0.52 -1.47
CA VAL A 34 15.23 -0.16 -1.99
C VAL A 34 14.84 1.28 -1.62
N PRO A 35 14.09 1.99 -2.48
CA PRO A 35 13.59 3.32 -2.17
C PRO A 35 12.57 3.31 -1.02
N LEU A 36 12.41 4.45 -0.36
CA LEU A 36 11.28 4.70 0.52
C LEU A 36 10.13 5.25 -0.32
N GLU A 37 9.11 4.42 -0.54
CA GLU A 37 7.94 4.76 -1.34
C GLU A 37 6.76 5.17 -0.44
N CYS A 38 5.90 6.06 -0.94
CA CYS A 38 4.72 6.51 -0.23
C CYS A 38 3.50 6.44 -1.14
N TRP A 39 2.44 5.83 -0.61
CA TRP A 39 1.08 5.94 -1.13
C TRP A 39 0.29 6.84 -0.19
N ILE A 40 -0.31 7.89 -0.73
CA ILE A 40 -1.08 8.85 0.05
C ILE A 40 -2.36 9.22 -0.68
N LYS A 41 -3.42 9.41 0.10
CA LYS A 41 -4.75 9.74 -0.41
C LYS A 41 -5.09 11.21 -0.18
N GLY A 42 -5.87 11.78 -1.09
CA GLY A 42 -6.32 13.17 -1.01
C GLY A 42 -7.27 13.52 -2.15
N TRP A 43 -7.68 14.79 -2.19
CA TRP A 43 -8.52 15.33 -3.25
C TRP A 43 -7.66 15.79 -4.43
N ALA A 44 -7.99 15.36 -5.64
CA ALA A 44 -7.28 15.79 -6.85
C ALA A 44 -7.50 17.29 -7.12
N GLU A 45 -6.44 18.04 -7.38
CA GLU A 45 -6.55 19.48 -7.66
C GLU A 45 -7.01 19.79 -9.09
N LYS A 46 -6.81 18.85 -10.01
CA LYS A 46 -7.16 18.93 -11.43
C LYS A 46 -7.54 17.54 -11.94
N GLU A 47 -8.10 17.50 -13.15
CA GLU A 47 -8.26 16.23 -13.88
C GLU A 47 -6.91 15.56 -14.15
N GLY A 48 -6.91 14.24 -14.18
CA GLY A 48 -5.73 13.44 -14.46
C GLY A 48 -6.09 12.00 -14.78
N THR A 49 -5.20 11.31 -15.49
CA THR A 49 -5.38 9.91 -15.87
C THR A 49 -4.51 9.03 -14.98
N VAL A 50 -5.00 7.83 -14.60
CA VAL A 50 -4.18 6.86 -13.87
C VAL A 50 -2.86 6.61 -14.62
N GLY A 51 -1.74 6.73 -13.92
CA GLY A 51 -0.38 6.67 -14.46
C GLY A 51 0.26 8.03 -14.74
N GLU A 52 -0.49 9.14 -14.67
CA GLU A 52 0.04 10.51 -14.84
C GLU A 52 0.40 11.14 -13.50
N GLU A 53 1.32 12.12 -13.51
CA GLU A 53 1.59 12.92 -12.31
C GLU A 53 0.44 13.90 -12.06
N VAL A 54 -0.12 13.84 -10.85
CA VAL A 54 -1.17 14.75 -10.38
C VAL A 54 -0.77 15.38 -9.05
N THR A 55 -1.38 16.53 -8.75
CA THR A 55 -1.28 17.16 -7.43
C THR A 55 -2.55 16.86 -6.65
N ILE A 56 -2.40 16.43 -5.40
CA ILE A 56 -3.52 16.23 -4.47
C ILE A 56 -3.40 17.16 -3.27
N ARG A 57 -4.53 17.49 -2.67
CA ARG A 57 -4.64 18.10 -1.35
C ARG A 57 -5.01 17.03 -0.34
N THR A 58 -4.17 16.86 0.67
CA THR A 58 -4.38 15.87 1.74
C THR A 58 -5.35 16.40 2.81
N PRO A 59 -5.91 15.53 3.67
CA PRO A 59 -6.71 15.95 4.84
C PRO A 59 -5.99 16.94 5.78
N ALA A 60 -4.66 16.87 5.85
CA ALA A 60 -3.83 17.79 6.62
C ALA A 60 -3.52 19.10 5.88
N ASN A 61 -4.22 19.39 4.77
CA ASN A 61 -4.04 20.57 3.93
C ASN A 61 -2.62 20.74 3.35
N ARG A 62 -1.89 19.64 3.17
CA ARG A 62 -0.65 19.60 2.39
C ARG A 62 -0.95 19.30 0.93
N TYR A 63 -0.24 19.97 0.02
CA TYR A 63 -0.25 19.67 -1.40
C TYR A 63 0.92 18.75 -1.73
N VAL A 64 0.62 17.62 -2.37
CA VAL A 64 1.61 16.58 -2.69
C VAL A 64 1.45 16.18 -4.14
N LYS A 65 2.57 16.02 -4.84
CA LYS A 65 2.62 15.53 -6.21
C LYS A 65 3.06 14.09 -6.24
N GLY A 66 2.51 13.32 -7.17
CA GLY A 66 2.90 11.95 -7.42
C GLY A 66 2.08 11.35 -8.54
N THR A 67 2.41 10.12 -8.91
CA THR A 67 1.72 9.36 -9.95
C THR A 67 0.36 8.92 -9.45
N LEU A 68 -0.71 9.26 -10.16
CA LEU A 68 -2.07 8.79 -9.87
C LEU A 68 -2.14 7.27 -10.00
N THR A 69 -2.40 6.56 -8.90
CA THR A 69 -2.47 5.08 -8.90
C THR A 69 -3.90 4.58 -8.94
N ARG A 70 -4.80 5.19 -8.17
CA ARG A 70 -6.18 4.72 -7.98
C ARG A 70 -7.13 5.88 -7.75
N ILE A 71 -8.37 5.71 -8.20
CA ILE A 71 -9.48 6.64 -7.99
C ILE A 71 -10.50 5.97 -7.06
N ASN A 72 -10.95 6.66 -6.02
CA ASN A 72 -11.81 6.12 -4.97
C ASN A 72 -11.35 4.74 -4.45
N PRO A 73 -10.08 4.60 -4.03
CA PRO A 73 -9.51 3.29 -3.70
C PRO A 73 -10.24 2.59 -2.56
N GLU A 74 -10.69 1.36 -2.80
CA GLU A 74 -11.18 0.48 -1.75
C GLU A 74 -10.05 0.02 -0.82
N TYR A 75 -10.42 -0.45 0.38
CA TYR A 75 -9.49 -1.12 1.27
C TYR A 75 -9.38 -2.60 0.87
N THR A 76 -8.19 -3.01 0.44
CA THR A 76 -7.87 -4.41 0.10
C THR A 76 -7.05 -5.11 1.20
N HIS A 77 -7.01 -4.54 2.42
CA HIS A 77 -6.28 -5.13 3.53
C HIS A 77 -6.85 -6.52 3.85
N THR A 78 -6.05 -7.54 3.59
CA THR A 78 -6.33 -8.93 3.91
C THR A 78 -5.03 -9.60 4.34
N PHE A 79 -5.13 -10.69 5.08
CA PHE A 79 -3.98 -11.55 5.39
C PHE A 79 -3.68 -12.56 4.27
N GLY A 80 -4.36 -12.43 3.14
CA GLY A 80 -4.31 -13.37 2.03
C GLY A 80 -5.37 -14.47 2.15
N PRO A 81 -5.34 -15.47 1.27
CA PRO A 81 -6.21 -16.62 1.35
C PRO A 81 -5.90 -17.47 2.60
N CYS A 82 -6.83 -18.34 2.99
CA CYS A 82 -6.58 -19.32 4.03
C CYS A 82 -5.39 -20.22 3.64
N ALA A 83 -4.39 -20.36 4.53
CA ALA A 83 -3.31 -21.32 4.35
C ALA A 83 -3.85 -22.73 4.55
N SER A 84 -3.93 -23.51 3.46
CA SER A 84 -4.53 -24.86 3.49
C SER A 84 -3.82 -25.80 4.46
N GLU A 85 -2.52 -25.64 4.65
CA GLU A 85 -1.67 -26.41 5.56
C GLU A 85 -2.09 -26.25 7.03
N LEU A 86 -2.68 -25.11 7.38
CA LEU A 86 -3.13 -24.81 8.75
C LEU A 86 -4.57 -25.27 9.01
N SER A 87 -5.30 -25.75 7.98
CA SER A 87 -6.72 -26.09 8.12
C SER A 87 -6.97 -27.23 9.13
N ALA A 88 -6.05 -28.20 9.21
CA ALA A 88 -6.17 -29.38 10.07
C ALA A 88 -5.47 -29.26 11.44
N ILE A 89 -4.59 -28.26 11.61
CA ILE A 89 -3.68 -28.19 12.77
C ILE A 89 -4.39 -28.21 14.12
N GLY A 90 -5.58 -27.61 14.21
CA GLY A 90 -6.37 -27.63 15.44
C GLY A 90 -6.92 -29.02 15.78
N GLN A 91 -7.28 -29.82 14.77
CA GLN A 91 -7.73 -31.21 14.96
C GLN A 91 -6.55 -32.12 15.32
N GLU A 92 -5.44 -31.97 14.61
CA GLU A 92 -4.18 -32.71 14.85
C GLU A 92 -3.68 -32.47 16.28
N LEU A 93 -3.55 -31.20 16.70
CA LEU A 93 -3.11 -30.86 18.05
C LEU A 93 -4.02 -31.47 19.13
N ARG A 94 -5.35 -31.42 18.94
CA ARG A 94 -6.30 -32.01 19.89
C ARG A 94 -6.21 -33.53 19.94
N ALA A 95 -5.89 -34.20 18.83
CA ALA A 95 -5.64 -35.65 18.81
C ALA A 95 -4.36 -35.98 19.60
N THR A 96 -3.26 -35.29 19.30
CA THR A 96 -1.99 -35.44 20.04
C THR A 96 -2.14 -35.22 21.55
N LEU A 97 -2.91 -34.20 21.95
CA LEU A 97 -3.17 -33.92 23.38
C LEU A 97 -4.06 -34.97 24.06
N LYS A 98 -4.91 -35.71 23.33
CA LYS A 98 -5.70 -36.81 23.88
C LYS A 98 -4.90 -38.09 24.02
N GLU A 99 -4.00 -38.38 23.08
CA GLU A 99 -3.11 -39.55 23.13
C GLU A 99 -2.05 -39.44 24.25
N GLY A 100 -1.69 -38.21 24.64
CA GLY A 100 -0.82 -37.95 25.78
C GLY A 100 -1.49 -38.08 27.16
N LYS A 101 -2.77 -38.47 27.25
CA LYS A 101 -3.47 -38.79 28.50
C LYS A 101 -3.58 -40.30 28.68
#